data_AF-A0A5N7ZTU3-F1
#
_entry.id   AF-A0A5N7ZTU3-F1
#
_cell.length_a   1.000
_cell.length_b   1.000
_cell.length_c   1.000
_cell.angle_alpha   90.00
_cell.angle_beta   90.00
_cell.angle_gamma   90.00
#
_symmetry.space_group_name_H-M   'P 1'
#
loop_
_entity.id
_entity.type
_entity.pdbx_description
1 polymer ?
#
loop_
_entity_poly.entity_id
_entity_poly.type
_entity_poly.pdbx_seq_one_letter_code
_entity_poly.pdbx_strand_id
1 'polypeptide(L)' 'MEQPDLFAAPAQPALVTAGVDEAGRGPLAGAVYAAAVILNPARPIDGLADSKVLKAATREALALEIQERALAWFIASA' A
#
# COMPACT_ATOMS: atom_id res chain seq x y z
N MET A 1 32.18 16.59 24.73
CA MET A 1 30.80 16.10 24.94
C MET A 1 29.94 17.02 24.09
N GLU A 2 29.52 16.56 22.92
CA GLU A 2 28.71 17.36 21.99
C GLU A 2 27.36 17.64 22.65
N GLN A 3 27.02 18.92 22.79
CA GLN A 3 25.75 19.35 23.35
C GLN A 3 24.72 19.33 22.21
N PRO A 4 23.62 18.55 22.31
CA PRO A 4 22.63 18.50 21.24
C PRO A 4 22.00 19.88 21.03
N ASP A 5 21.90 20.29 19.76
CA ASP A 5 21.29 21.55 19.36
C ASP A 5 19.82 21.59 19.80
N LEU A 6 19.51 22.52 20.69
CA LEU A 6 18.18 22.73 21.27
C LEU A 6 17.13 23.15 20.22
N PHE A 7 17.58 23.64 19.06
CA PHE A 7 16.74 24.06 17.93
C PHE A 7 16.72 23.05 16.79
N ALA A 8 17.47 21.94 16.90
CA ALA A 8 17.32 20.84 15.96
C ALA A 8 15.94 20.22 16.18
N ALA A 9 14.99 20.54 15.30
CA ALA A 9 13.75 19.81 15.25
C ALA A 9 14.10 18.32 15.10
N PRO A 10 13.57 17.42 15.95
CA PRO A 10 13.79 16.00 15.74
C PRO A 10 13.39 15.70 14.31
N ALA A 11 14.24 14.92 13.59
CA ALA A 11 13.91 14.49 12.25
C ALA A 11 12.50 13.91 12.30
N GLN A 12 11.54 14.62 11.68
CA GLN A 12 10.17 14.15 11.68
C GLN A 12 10.20 12.77 11.02
N PRO A 13 9.59 11.75 11.63
CA PRO A 13 9.54 10.45 10.99
C PRO A 13 9.00 10.64 9.58
N ALA A 14 9.72 10.08 8.60
CA ALA A 14 9.35 10.24 7.19
C ALA A 14 7.86 9.96 7.04
N LEU A 15 7.13 10.91 6.48
CA LEU A 15 5.68 10.82 6.37
C LEU A 15 5.34 9.62 5.48
N VAL A 16 4.70 8.60 6.05
CA VAL A 16 4.38 7.35 5.35
C VAL A 16 2.99 7.47 4.74
N THR A 17 2.89 7.26 3.43
CA THR A 17 1.61 7.32 2.70
C THR A 17 1.08 5.92 2.44
N ALA A 18 -0.17 5.67 2.83
CA ALA A 18 -0.90 4.48 2.46
C ALA A 18 -1.91 4.80 1.36
N GLY A 19 -1.88 4.02 0.27
CA GLY A 19 -2.98 3.97 -0.69
C GLY A 19 -4.07 3.04 -0.18
N VAL A 20 -5.34 3.42 -0.36
CA VAL A 20 -6.51 2.65 0.08
C VAL A 20 -7.49 2.49 -1.08
N ASP A 21 -8.15 1.34 -1.16
CA ASP A 21 -9.20 1.06 -2.15
C ASP A 21 -10.11 -0.07 -1.68
N GLU A 22 -11.32 -0.16 -2.26
CA GLU A 22 -12.31 -1.19 -1.95
C GLU A 22 -12.82 -1.97 -3.17
N ALA A 23 -13.25 -3.20 -2.94
CA ALA A 23 -13.91 -4.03 -3.92
C ALA A 23 -15.13 -4.75 -3.32
N GLY A 24 -16.20 -4.91 -4.11
CA GLY A 24 -17.39 -5.65 -3.68
C GLY A 24 -18.52 -4.81 -3.09
N ARG A 25 -18.47 -3.47 -3.15
CA ARG A 25 -19.54 -2.58 -2.65
C ARG A 25 -20.87 -2.65 -3.45
N GLY A 26 -20.82 -3.14 -4.69
CA GLY A 26 -21.97 -3.12 -5.62
C GLY A 26 -22.87 -4.37 -5.65
N PRO A 27 -22.33 -5.60 -5.57
CA PRO A 27 -23.13 -6.82 -5.58
C PRO A 27 -24.13 -6.93 -4.41
N LEU A 28 -25.24 -7.64 -4.64
CA LEU A 28 -26.27 -7.92 -3.61
C LEU A 28 -25.80 -8.92 -2.54
N ALA A 29 -24.83 -9.76 -2.90
CA ALA A 29 -24.29 -10.81 -2.04
C ALA A 29 -22.77 -10.87 -2.16
N GLY A 30 -22.12 -11.27 -1.08
CA GLY A 30 -20.67 -11.27 -0.91
C GLY A 30 -20.20 -10.15 0.01
N ALA A 31 -19.04 -10.36 0.62
CA ALA A 31 -18.42 -9.37 1.50
C ALA A 31 -17.81 -8.20 0.69
N VAL A 32 -17.71 -7.04 1.33
CA VAL A 32 -16.90 -5.93 0.83
C VAL A 32 -15.50 -6.08 1.38
N TYR A 33 -14.50 -5.95 0.53
CA TYR A 33 -13.09 -5.97 0.92
C TYR A 33 -12.50 -4.57 0.78
N ALA A 34 -11.70 -4.16 1.76
CA ALA A 34 -10.91 -2.93 1.71
C ALA A 34 -9.44 -3.25 1.97
N ALA A 35 -8.55 -2.65 1.20
CA ALA A 35 -7.11 -2.83 1.33
C ALA A 35 -6.42 -1.50 1.63
N ALA A 36 -5.34 -1.56 2.41
CA ALA A 36 -4.40 -0.47 2.60
C ALA A 36 -3.00 -0.95 2.28
N VAL A 37 -2.23 -0.20 1.49
CA VAL A 37 -0.88 -0.55 1.06
C VAL A 37 0.05 0.65 1.20
N ILE A 38 1.18 0.44 1.87
CA ILE A 38 2.30 1.38 1.90
C ILE A 38 3.39 0.82 0.98
N LEU A 39 3.58 1.43 -0.19
CA LEU A 39 4.59 0.99 -1.14
C LEU A 39 6.00 1.35 -0.66
N ASN A 40 6.97 0.48 -0.98
CA ASN A 40 8.37 0.74 -0.69
C ASN A 40 9.02 1.48 -1.88
N PRO A 41 9.45 2.75 -1.73
CA PRO A 41 10.08 3.50 -2.82
C PRO A 41 11.41 2.88 -3.28
N ALA A 42 12.05 2.05 -2.46
CA ALA A 42 13.29 1.35 -2.81
C ALA A 42 13.06 0.02 -3.55
N ARG A 43 11.80 -0.46 -3.62
CA ARG A 43 11.43 -1.72 -4.30
C ARG A 43 10.22 -1.46 -5.21
N PRO A 44 10.39 -0.73 -6.33
CA PRO A 44 9.30 -0.48 -7.26
C PRO A 44 8.74 -1.80 -7.82
N ILE A 45 7.46 -1.75 -8.21
CA ILE A 45 6.70 -2.87 -8.78
C ILE A 45 6.36 -2.48 -10.21
N ASP A 46 6.94 -3.20 -11.17
CA ASP A 46 6.77 -2.91 -12.58
C ASP A 46 5.38 -3.30 -13.06
N GLY A 47 4.76 -2.47 -13.91
CA GLY A 47 3.44 -2.74 -14.46
C GLY A 47 2.26 -2.50 -13.51
N LEU A 48 2.50 -1.90 -12.33
CA LEU A 48 1.44 -1.41 -11.46
C LEU A 48 0.62 -0.32 -12.19
N ALA A 49 -0.67 -0.55 -12.39
CA ALA A 49 -1.58 0.33 -13.13
C ALA A 49 -3.01 0.22 -12.56
N ASP A 50 -3.95 1.04 -13.06
CA ASP A 50 -5.37 0.89 -12.72
C ASP A 50 -5.81 -0.55 -13.01
N SER A 51 -6.37 -1.21 -12.00
CA SER A 51 -6.76 -2.62 -12.06
C SER A 51 -7.73 -2.95 -13.19
N LYS A 52 -8.48 -1.94 -13.68
CA LYS A 52 -9.44 -2.07 -14.79
C LYS A 52 -8.78 -2.31 -16.15
N VAL A 53 -7.52 -1.91 -16.33
CA VAL A 53 -6.78 -2.16 -17.59
C VAL A 53 -5.98 -3.47 -17.56
N LEU A 54 -5.88 -4.11 -16.40
CA LEU A 54 -5.12 -5.33 -16.20
C LEU A 54 -6.00 -6.59 -16.39
N LYS A 55 -5.39 -7.67 -16.88
CA LYS A 55 -6.03 -9.00 -16.91
C LYS A 55 -6.02 -9.61 -15.50
N ALA A 56 -6.96 -10.52 -15.22
CA ALA A 56 -7.08 -11.17 -13.90
C ALA A 56 -5.77 -11.83 -13.44
N ALA A 57 -5.15 -12.64 -14.30
CA ALA A 57 -3.87 -13.30 -14.00
C ALA A 57 -2.74 -12.30 -13.68
N THR A 58 -2.71 -11.15 -14.36
CA THR A 58 -1.73 -10.09 -14.09
C THR A 58 -1.98 -9.43 -12.73
N ARG A 59 -3.24 -9.21 -12.35
CA ARG A 59 -3.59 -8.69 -11.02
C ARG A 59 -3.19 -9.66 -9.91
N GLU A 60 -3.40 -10.97 -10.10
CA GLU A 60 -3.00 -11.98 -9.12
C GLU A 60 -1.48 -12.02 -8.92
N ALA A 61 -0.70 -11.97 -10.02
CA ALA A 61 0.75 -11.90 -9.94
C ALA A 61 1.23 -10.61 -9.23
N LEU A 62 0.66 -9.45 -9.59
CA LEU A 62 0.99 -8.17 -8.96
C LEU A 62 0.59 -8.14 -7.48
N ALA A 63 -0.52 -8.78 -7.09
CA ALA A 63 -0.93 -8.86 -5.69
C ALA A 63 0.14 -9.56 -4.84
N LEU A 64 0.71 -10.66 -5.32
CA LEU A 64 1.82 -11.34 -4.64
C LEU A 64 3.06 -10.44 -4.53
N GLU A 65 3.41 -9.76 -5.62
CA GLU A 65 4.56 -8.85 -5.66
C GLU A 65 4.37 -7.66 -4.71
N ILE A 66 3.16 -7.09 -4.62
CA ILE A 66 2.81 -6.05 -3.65
C ILE A 66 3.00 -6.58 -2.23
N GLN A 67 2.48 -7.76 -1.92
CA GLN A 67 2.58 -8.33 -0.57
C GLN A 67 4.03 -8.57 -0.14
N GLU A 68 4.91 -8.91 -1.09
CA GLU A 68 6.32 -9.17 -0.86
C GLU A 68 7.17 -7.89 -0.78
N ARG A 69 6.83 -6.86 -1.57
CA ARG A 69 7.67 -5.67 -1.76
C ARG A 69 7.23 -4.43 -0.98
N ALA A 70 5.96 -4.34 -0.59
CA ALA A 70 5.44 -3.23 0.20
C ALA A 70 6.12 -3.14 1.59
N LEU A 71 6.13 -1.93 2.17
CA LEU A 71 6.57 -1.75 3.56
C LEU A 71 5.55 -2.35 4.54
N ALA A 72 4.26 -2.20 4.22
CA ALA A 72 3.16 -2.80 4.95
C ALA A 72 1.92 -2.86 4.07
N TRP A 73 1.05 -3.83 4.34
CA TRP A 73 -0.26 -3.96 3.72
C TRP A 73 -1.21 -4.70 4.65
N PHE A 74 -2.51 -4.50 4.47
CA PHE A 74 -3.56 -5.26 5.14
C PHE A 74 -4.84 -5.28 4.31
N ILE A 75 -5.64 -6.34 4.48
CA ILE A 75 -6.95 -6.49 3.85
C ILE A 75 -7.96 -6.82 4.95
N ALA A 76 -9.05 -6.06 4.99
CA ALA A 76 -10.20 -6.32 5.86
C ALA A 76 -11.44 -6.62 5.02
N SER A 77 -12.40 -7.31 5.61
CA SER A 77 -13.70 -7.60 5.00
C SER A 77 -14.86 -7.33 5.95
N ALA A 78 -16.00 -6.94 5.40
CA ALA A 78 -17.27 -6.76 6.10
C ALA A 78 -18.43 -7.45 5.35
#